data_AF-A0A1X7SDM9-F1
#
_entry.id   AF-A0A1X7SDM9-F1
#
_cell.length_a   1.000
_cell.length_b   1.000
_cell.length_c   1.000
_cell.angle_alpha   90.00
_cell.angle_beta   90.00
_cell.angle_gamma   90.00
#
_symmetry.space_group_name_H-M   'P 1'
#
loop_
_entity.id
_entity.type
_entity.pdbx_description
1 polymer ?
#
loop_
_entity_poly.entity_id
_entity_poly.type
_entity_poly.pdbx_seq_one_letter_code
_entity_poly.pdbx_strand_id
1 'polypeptide(L)'
;MKPMSDLCATCKEISGLIIRRANMQSDERITEAMQKALDHRSLVKKEREYYKDVLKEAQLLLKGLYTDAANNYNPPLTRPLAMLNIVAHYSFDYAQQVHYPPSPPQ
;
A
#
# COMPACT_ATOMS: atom_id res chain seq x y z
N MET A 1 7.92 25.73 3.56
CA MET A 1 7.63 24.69 2.56
C MET A 1 6.24 24.12 2.85
N LYS A 2 5.45 23.79 1.82
CA LYS A 2 4.15 23.13 2.03
C LYS A 2 4.40 21.70 2.52
N PRO A 3 3.71 21.22 3.57
CA PRO A 3 3.85 19.85 4.03
C PRO A 3 3.59 18.88 2.87
N MET A 4 4.47 17.88 2.74
CA MET A 4 4.25 16.83 1.75
C MET A 4 3.05 16.00 2.17
N SER A 5 2.16 15.73 1.23
CA SER A 5 0.97 14.92 1.51
C SER A 5 1.36 13.46 1.71
N ASP A 6 0.75 12.82 2.72
CA ASP A 6 0.85 11.38 3.00
C ASP A 6 0.18 10.49 1.94
N LEU A 7 -0.53 11.10 0.98
CA LEU A 7 -1.14 10.39 -0.12
C LEU A 7 -0.06 9.81 -1.04
N CYS A 8 -0.29 8.58 -1.51
CA CYS A 8 0.52 7.98 -2.58
C CYS A 8 0.35 8.79 -3.88
N ALA A 9 1.23 8.57 -4.86
CA ALA A 9 1.21 9.29 -6.14
C ALA A 9 -0.17 9.21 -6.84
N THR A 10 -0.79 8.02 -6.88
CA THR A 10 -2.11 7.82 -7.47
C THR A 10 -3.22 8.59 -6.73
N CYS A 11 -3.22 8.56 -5.40
CA CYS A 11 -4.17 9.35 -4.60
C CYS A 11 -3.98 10.85 -4.82
N LYS A 12 -2.73 11.34 -4.89
CA LYS A 12 -2.43 12.75 -5.18
C LYS A 12 -2.98 13.19 -6.54
N GLU A 13 -2.76 12.37 -7.56
CA GLU A 13 -3.24 12.64 -8.91
C GLU A 13 -4.77 12.70 -8.97
N ILE A 14 -5.45 11.65 -8.46
CA ILE A 14 -6.91 11.55 -8.48
C ILE A 14 -7.54 12.68 -7.65
N SER A 15 -7.04 12.94 -6.45
CA SER A 15 -7.51 14.06 -5.62
C SER A 15 -7.32 15.41 -6.33
N GLY A 16 -6.18 15.60 -7.00
CA GLY A 16 -5.92 16.81 -7.79
C GLY A 16 -6.89 16.99 -8.97
N LEU A 17 -7.32 15.90 -9.61
CA LEU A 17 -8.34 15.94 -10.68
C LEU A 17 -9.72 16.30 -10.12
N ILE A 18 -10.13 15.67 -9.02
CA ILE A 18 -11.43 15.91 -8.37
C ILE A 18 -11.51 17.36 -7.86
N ILE A 19 -10.49 17.84 -7.14
CA ILE A 19 -10.47 19.19 -6.57
C ILE A 19 -10.54 20.27 -7.67
N ARG A 20 -9.76 20.10 -8.76
CA ARG A 20 -9.73 21.09 -9.86
C ARG A 20 -11.06 21.21 -10.60
N ARG A 21 -11.91 20.18 -10.56
CA ARG A 21 -13.14 20.11 -11.34
C ARG A 21 -14.40 20.10 -10.48
N ALA A 22 -14.29 20.18 -9.16
CA ALA A 22 -15.42 20.05 -8.22
C ALA A 22 -16.63 20.96 -8.50
N ASN A 23 -16.42 22.10 -9.17
CA ASN A 23 -17.49 23.04 -9.53
C ASN A 23 -18.16 22.74 -10.89
N MET A 24 -17.67 21.78 -11.67
CA MET A 24 -18.26 21.38 -12.95
C MET A 24 -19.25 20.23 -12.70
N GLN A 25 -20.49 20.58 -12.35
CA GLN A 25 -21.57 19.59 -12.29
C GLN A 25 -21.71 18.91 -13.66
N SER A 26 -21.76 17.58 -13.70
CA SER A 26 -21.89 16.71 -14.89
C SER A 26 -20.65 16.46 -15.76
N ASP A 27 -19.43 16.79 -15.30
CA ASP A 27 -18.22 16.39 -16.04
C ASP A 27 -17.99 14.86 -15.88
N GLU A 28 -18.18 14.10 -16.97
CA GLU A 28 -17.92 12.65 -17.03
C GLU A 28 -16.54 12.28 -16.47
N ARG A 29 -15.54 13.15 -16.65
CA ARG A 29 -14.18 12.92 -16.14
C ARG A 29 -14.10 13.00 -14.62
N ILE A 30 -15.00 13.71 -13.95
CA ILE A 30 -15.11 13.67 -12.47
C ILE A 30 -15.67 12.33 -12.05
N THR A 31 -16.73 11.85 -12.70
CA THR A 31 -17.31 10.53 -12.43
C THR A 31 -16.27 9.43 -12.61
N GLU A 32 -15.51 9.47 -13.71
CA GLU A 32 -14.38 8.55 -13.94
C GLU A 32 -13.29 8.66 -12.87
N ALA A 33 -12.90 9.88 -12.47
CA ALA A 33 -11.90 10.08 -11.42
C ALA A 33 -12.37 9.55 -10.06
N MET A 34 -13.66 9.72 -9.74
CA MET A 34 -14.27 9.17 -8.52
C MET A 34 -14.28 7.64 -8.56
N GLN A 35 -14.63 7.03 -9.70
CA GLN A 35 -14.59 5.58 -9.85
C GLN A 35 -13.16 5.04 -9.68
N LYS A 36 -12.17 5.67 -10.33
CA LYS A 36 -10.75 5.34 -10.14
C LYS A 36 -10.31 5.46 -8.68
N ALA A 37 -10.82 6.45 -7.94
CA ALA A 37 -10.54 6.60 -6.52
C ALA A 37 -11.06 5.40 -5.70
N LEU A 38 -12.28 4.95 -6.00
CA LEU A 38 -12.91 3.80 -5.35
C LEU A 38 -12.16 2.50 -5.67
N ASP A 39 -11.80 2.30 -6.93
CA ASP A 39 -11.07 1.12 -7.40
C ASP A 39 -9.69 1.04 -6.76
N HIS A 40 -8.95 2.15 -6.74
CA HIS A 40 -7.64 2.23 -6.09
C HIS A 40 -7.76 1.96 -4.57
N ARG A 41 -8.76 2.54 -3.91
CA ARG A 41 -9.01 2.28 -2.48
C ARG A 41 -9.32 0.81 -2.20
N SER A 42 -10.10 0.16 -3.07
CA SER A 42 -10.43 -1.26 -2.97
C SER A 42 -9.17 -2.13 -3.14
N LEU A 43 -8.32 -1.81 -4.12
CA LEU A 43 -7.05 -2.49 -4.35
C LEU A 43 -6.13 -2.39 -3.12
N VAL A 44 -5.83 -1.18 -2.67
CA VAL A 44 -4.91 -0.95 -1.53
C VAL A 44 -5.43 -1.61 -0.24
N LYS A 45 -6.76 -1.70 -0.08
CA LYS A 45 -7.35 -2.44 1.05
C LYS A 45 -7.03 -3.94 0.98
N LYS A 46 -7.20 -4.56 -0.20
CA LYS A 46 -6.87 -5.97 -0.42
C LYS A 46 -5.39 -6.25 -0.20
N GLU A 47 -4.51 -5.38 -0.70
CA GLU A 47 -3.07 -5.48 -0.48
C GLU A 47 -2.74 -5.42 1.01
N ARG A 48 -3.33 -4.46 1.74
CA ARG A 48 -3.11 -4.31 3.19
C ARG A 48 -3.59 -5.54 3.97
N GLU A 49 -4.72 -6.11 3.61
CA GLU A 49 -5.23 -7.34 4.23
C GLU A 49 -4.29 -8.53 3.96
N TYR A 50 -3.80 -8.66 2.72
CA TYR A 50 -2.82 -9.67 2.36
C TYR A 50 -1.53 -9.56 3.20
N TYR A 51 -0.94 -8.37 3.30
CA TYR A 51 0.26 -8.16 4.12
C TYR A 51 0.03 -8.47 5.60
N LYS A 52 -1.15 -8.14 6.15
CA LYS A 52 -1.49 -8.48 7.54
C LYS A 52 -1.54 -10.00 7.75
N ASP A 53 -2.08 -10.74 6.80
CA ASP A 53 -2.14 -12.21 6.89
C ASP A 53 -0.72 -12.81 6.84
N VAL A 54 0.13 -12.35 5.92
CA VAL A 54 1.52 -12.80 5.84
C VAL A 54 2.30 -12.48 7.11
N LEU A 55 2.12 -11.29 7.69
CA LEU A 55 2.77 -10.91 8.95
C LEU A 55 2.32 -11.77 10.12
N LYS A 56 1.03 -12.13 10.19
CA LYS A 56 0.53 -13.05 11.23
C LYS A 56 1.16 -14.43 11.09
N GLU A 57 1.25 -14.94 9.86
CA GLU A 57 1.88 -16.23 9.57
C GLU A 57 3.36 -16.23 9.95
N ALA A 58 4.11 -15.21 9.52
CA ALA A 58 5.52 -15.05 9.87
C ALA A 58 5.73 -14.96 11.39
N GLN A 59 4.84 -14.26 12.11
CA GLN A 59 4.91 -14.16 13.57
C GLN A 59 4.68 -15.52 14.25
N LEU A 60 3.74 -16.33 13.75
CA LEU A 60 3.49 -17.67 14.28
C LEU A 60 4.69 -18.60 14.05
N LEU A 61 5.26 -18.58 12.84
CA LEU A 61 6.47 -19.33 12.53
C LEU A 61 7.62 -18.93 13.46
N LEU A 62 7.87 -17.63 13.60
CA LEU A 62 8.93 -17.11 14.46
C LEU A 62 8.74 -17.53 15.93
N LYS A 63 7.52 -17.49 16.47
CA LYS A 63 7.22 -17.97 17.82
C LYS A 63 7.50 -19.46 17.97
N GLY A 64 7.12 -20.27 16.99
CA GLY A 64 7.39 -21.71 16.95
C GLY A 64 8.88 -22.02 17.05
N LEU A 65 9.72 -21.28 16.31
CA LEU A 65 11.18 -21.42 16.35
C LEU A 65 11.78 -21.12 17.73
N TYR A 66 11.25 -20.11 18.44
CA TYR A 66 11.74 -19.78 19.79
C TYR A 66 11.30 -20.80 20.84
N THR A 67 10.19 -21.52 20.61
CA THR A 67 9.70 -22.56 21.53
C THR A 67 10.27 -23.94 21.27
N ASP A 68 10.77 -24.20 20.07
CA ASP A 68 11.28 -25.51 19.64
C ASP A 68 12.73 -25.40 19.16
N ALA A 69 13.64 -25.08 20.09
CA ALA A 69 15.07 -24.88 19.81
C ALA A 69 15.80 -26.12 19.22
N ALA A 70 15.15 -27.28 19.25
CA ALA A 70 15.67 -28.54 18.70
C ALA A 70 15.28 -28.76 17.22
N ASN A 71 14.31 -28.00 16.68
CA ASN A 71 13.70 -28.27 15.39
C ASN A 71 14.01 -27.14 14.41
N ASN A 72 15.09 -27.28 13.64
CA ASN A 72 15.48 -26.36 12.56
C ASN A 72 14.50 -26.36 11.37
N TYR A 73 13.30 -26.93 11.52
CA TYR A 73 12.31 -27.02 10.46
C TYR A 73 11.50 -25.73 10.39
N ASN A 74 11.79 -24.92 9.37
CA ASN A 74 11.11 -23.66 9.11
C ASN A 74 10.25 -23.82 7.84
N PRO A 75 8.98 -24.22 7.96
CA PRO A 75 8.14 -24.39 6.78
C PRO A 75 7.99 -23.03 6.06
N PRO A 76 8.01 -23.01 4.72
CA PRO A 76 7.85 -21.78 3.97
C PRO A 76 6.47 -21.17 4.26
N LEU A 77 6.38 -19.84 4.14
CA LEU A 77 5.08 -19.16 4.16
C LEU A 77 4.16 -19.80 3.12
N THR A 78 2.95 -20.20 3.54
CA THR A 78 1.91 -20.71 2.65
C THR A 78 1.49 -19.68 1.61
N ARG A 79 1.70 -18.40 1.88
CA ARG A 79 1.59 -17.31 0.90
C ARG A 79 2.97 -16.71 0.61
N PRO A 80 3.60 -17.03 -0.53
CA PRO A 80 4.85 -16.39 -0.91
C PRO A 80 4.62 -14.92 -1.23
N LEU A 81 5.39 -14.04 -0.57
CA LEU A 81 5.36 -12.58 -0.74
C LEU A 81 5.49 -12.13 -2.22
N ALA A 82 6.18 -12.92 -3.04
CA ALA A 82 6.47 -12.62 -4.43
C ALA A 82 5.34 -12.96 -5.43
N MET A 83 4.26 -13.65 -5.01
CA MET A 83 3.20 -14.09 -5.94
C MET A 83 2.14 -13.03 -6.24
N LEU A 84 2.05 -11.97 -5.44
CA LEU A 84 1.11 -10.89 -5.68
C LEU A 84 1.83 -9.76 -6.41
N ASN A 85 1.35 -9.37 -7.59
CA ASN A 85 1.89 -8.23 -8.34
C ASN A 85 1.46 -6.92 -7.66
N ILE A 86 2.16 -6.57 -6.59
CA ILE A 86 1.89 -5.42 -5.73
C ILE A 86 3.04 -4.43 -5.76
N VAL A 87 2.70 -3.15 -5.78
CA VAL A 87 3.67 -2.06 -5.60
C VAL A 87 3.61 -1.64 -4.13
N ALA A 88 4.75 -1.67 -3.44
CA ALA A 88 4.81 -1.20 -2.07
C ALA A 88 4.53 0.32 -2.01
N HIS A 89 3.48 0.70 -1.28
CA HIS A 89 3.12 2.10 -1.05
C HIS A 89 3.67 2.56 0.30
N TYR A 90 4.76 3.31 0.28
CA TYR A 90 5.35 3.91 1.48
C TYR A 90 4.85 5.34 1.68
N SER A 91 4.59 5.72 2.94
CA SER A 91 4.43 7.13 3.29
C SER A 91 5.76 7.86 3.08
N PHE A 92 5.71 9.18 2.93
CA PHE A 92 6.92 9.99 2.75
C PHE A 92 7.88 9.83 3.93
N ASP A 93 7.38 9.91 5.16
CA ASP A 93 8.21 9.76 6.37
C ASP A 93 8.86 8.38 6.48
N TYR A 94 8.11 7.31 6.16
CA TYR A 94 8.66 5.95 6.20
C TYR A 94 9.71 5.74 5.11
N ALA A 95 9.46 6.24 3.89
CA ALA A 95 10.42 6.17 2.80
C ALA A 95 11.74 6.88 3.16
N GLN A 96 11.67 8.03 3.84
CA GLN A 96 12.85 8.73 4.35
C GLN A 96 13.61 7.92 5.42
N GLN A 97 12.90 7.27 6.34
CA GLN A 97 13.52 6.46 7.40
C GLN A 97 14.29 5.25 6.88
N VAL A 98 13.79 4.60 5.81
CA VAL A 98 14.41 3.38 5.26
C VAL A 98 15.26 3.65 4.01
N HIS A 99 15.59 4.93 3.73
CA HIS A 99 16.32 5.37 2.53
C HIS A 99 15.68 4.88 1.21
N TYR A 100 14.37 4.66 1.20
CA TYR A 100 13.65 4.31 -0.03
C TYR A 100 13.58 5.54 -0.93
N PRO A 101 13.83 5.40 -2.25
CA PRO A 101 13.76 6.54 -3.16
C PRO A 101 12.38 7.20 -3.04
N PRO A 102 12.30 8.49 -2.69
CA PRO A 102 11.02 9.17 -2.71
C PRO A 102 10.47 9.13 -4.13
N SER A 103 9.15 9.09 -4.24
CA SER A 103 8.50 9.33 -5.53
C SER A 103 9.02 10.65 -6.09
N PRO A 104 9.42 10.72 -7.39
CA PRO A 104 9.99 11.94 -7.93
C PRO A 104 9.06 13.13 -7.65
N PRO A 105 9.59 14.27 -7.18
CA PRO A 105 8.80 15.47 -7.00
C PRO A 105 8.20 15.85 -8.36
N GLN A 106 6.87 15.96 -8.42
CA GLN A 106 6.17 16.55 -9.56
C GLN A 106 6.18 18.08 -9.44
#